data_AF-A0A5P2W3R3-F1
#
_entry.id   AF-A0A5P2W3R3-F1
#
_cell.length_a   1.000
_cell.length_b   1.000
_cell.length_c   1.000
_cell.angle_alpha   90.00
_cell.angle_beta   90.00
_cell.angle_gamma   90.00
#
_symmetry.space_group_name_H-M   'P 1'
#
loop_
_entity.id
_entity.type
_entity.pdbx_description
1 polymer ?
#
loop_
_entity_poly.entity_id
_entity_poly.type
_entity_poly.pdbx_seq_one_letter_code
_entity_poly.pdbx_strand_id
1 'polypeptide(L)'
;MSSASESPHDFVFVRRGYRPDQVEAYTAALSQGRDAAWERAARLTVLAKEMEAELAQLRERVAQLPPQTYETLGDPARKLFDLAQDEAAALSEEARKEARRTVAEAEETAGRTVREAQEYADEVRAEAEERCRTRLLAARAEADDVRVTTRREVKEGRGEALAALREVRRRTGALLAEQEREHAERLRSEEQADGERAAALDAAEAERVARAEEALAEAERALGEAKDAARHVQRDAQAHAAELIAEARVREERIARETERVLREHGEQWDCVQAQMDHVRNSLTMLTGRAPAE
;
A
#
# COMPACT_ATOMS: atom_id res chain seq x y z
N MET A 1 28.83 28.23 -50.73
CA MET A 1 29.19 26.97 -50.05
C MET A 1 30.39 26.41 -50.81
N SER A 2 31.53 26.28 -50.13
CA SER A 2 32.87 26.11 -50.69
C SER A 2 33.04 24.89 -51.57
N SER A 3 33.57 25.10 -52.77
CA SER A 3 34.21 24.10 -53.62
C SER A 3 35.57 23.76 -53.02
N ALA A 4 35.66 22.64 -52.29
CA ALA A 4 36.94 22.04 -51.93
C ALA A 4 37.52 21.40 -53.21
N SER A 5 38.75 21.75 -53.57
CA SER A 5 39.48 21.06 -54.64
C SER A 5 39.81 19.64 -54.16
N GLU A 6 39.31 18.64 -54.86
CA GLU A 6 39.72 17.25 -54.66
C GLU A 6 41.18 17.12 -55.08
N SER A 7 42.07 16.86 -54.11
CA SER A 7 43.46 16.55 -54.40
C SER A 7 43.55 15.09 -54.90
N PRO A 8 44.49 14.77 -55.81
CA PRO A 8 44.62 13.44 -56.41
C PRO A 8 45.07 12.33 -55.42
N HIS A 9 45.14 12.62 -54.13
CA HIS A 9 45.61 11.68 -53.09
C HIS A 9 44.54 11.43 -51.99
N ASP A 10 43.31 11.89 -52.19
CA ASP A 10 42.11 11.59 -51.39
C ASP A 10 42.31 11.68 -49.86
N PHE A 11 43.03 12.70 -49.39
CA PHE A 11 43.20 12.92 -47.95
C PHE A 11 41.92 13.49 -47.33
N VAL A 12 41.48 12.90 -46.21
CA VAL A 12 40.29 13.35 -45.46
C VAL A 12 40.64 14.53 -44.54
N PHE A 13 39.86 15.62 -44.61
CA PHE A 13 40.09 16.81 -43.76
C PHE A 13 39.53 16.65 -42.34
N VAL A 14 40.33 17.00 -41.32
CA VAL A 14 39.95 16.99 -39.91
C VAL A 14 40.16 18.36 -39.25
N ARG A 15 39.37 18.67 -38.21
CA ARG A 15 39.24 20.01 -37.58
C ARG A 15 40.54 20.59 -36.97
N ARG A 16 41.63 19.82 -36.88
CA ARG A 16 43.00 20.26 -36.52
C ARG A 16 44.07 19.53 -37.36
N GLY A 17 43.85 19.44 -38.67
CA GLY A 17 44.76 18.78 -39.62
C GLY A 17 45.90 19.66 -40.12
N TYR A 18 46.84 19.05 -40.84
CA TYR A 18 47.91 19.73 -41.57
C TYR A 18 47.35 20.60 -42.72
N ARG A 19 48.13 21.60 -43.16
CA ARG A 19 47.71 22.50 -44.24
C ARG A 19 47.67 21.75 -45.58
N PRO A 20 46.54 21.75 -46.31
CA PRO A 20 46.37 20.95 -47.54
C PRO A 20 47.43 21.21 -48.60
N ASP A 21 47.69 22.48 -48.92
CA ASP A 21 48.71 22.88 -49.91
C ASP A 21 50.12 22.41 -49.54
N GLN A 22 50.44 22.34 -48.23
CA GLN A 22 51.73 21.84 -47.75
C GLN A 22 51.81 20.32 -47.86
N VAL A 23 50.71 19.62 -47.57
CA VAL A 23 50.63 18.17 -47.73
C VAL A 23 50.77 17.80 -49.20
N GLU A 24 50.05 18.47 -50.10
CA GLU A 24 50.12 18.23 -51.55
C GLU A 24 51.51 18.48 -52.13
N ALA A 25 52.13 19.61 -51.79
CA ALA A 25 53.49 19.92 -52.22
C ALA A 25 54.50 18.88 -51.70
N TYR A 26 54.33 18.43 -50.45
CA TYR A 26 55.20 17.42 -49.85
C TYR A 26 55.00 16.04 -50.48
N THR A 27 53.75 15.62 -50.73
CA THR A 27 53.45 14.32 -51.38
C THR A 27 53.87 14.29 -52.84
N ALA A 28 53.78 15.41 -53.55
CA ALA A 28 54.29 15.53 -54.92
C ALA A 28 55.82 15.39 -54.94
N ALA A 29 56.53 16.05 -54.02
CA ALA A 29 57.97 15.93 -53.87
C ALA A 29 58.40 14.50 -53.49
N LEU A 30 57.66 13.83 -52.59
CA LEU A 30 57.90 12.43 -52.24
C LEU A 30 57.68 11.48 -53.43
N SER A 31 56.63 11.72 -54.22
CA SER A 31 56.33 10.91 -55.40
C SER A 31 57.41 11.05 -56.47
N GLN A 32 57.87 12.28 -56.75
CA GLN A 32 59.01 12.52 -57.63
C GLN A 32 60.30 11.88 -57.09
N GLY A 33 60.54 11.96 -55.78
CA GLY A 33 61.68 11.32 -55.13
C GLY A 33 61.64 9.78 -55.26
N ARG A 34 60.46 9.17 -55.11
CA ARG A 34 60.23 7.73 -55.33
C ARG A 34 60.53 7.38 -56.77
N ASP A 35 59.96 8.10 -57.73
CA ASP A 35 60.11 7.77 -59.16
C ASP A 35 61.57 7.92 -59.61
N ALA A 36 62.26 8.97 -59.18
CA ALA A 36 63.69 9.14 -59.42
C ALA A 36 64.57 8.06 -58.73
N ALA A 37 64.17 7.58 -57.54
CA ALA A 37 64.84 6.46 -56.89
C ALA A 37 64.61 5.14 -57.66
N TRP A 38 63.40 4.91 -58.15
CA TRP A 38 63.05 3.75 -58.97
C TRP A 38 63.81 3.72 -60.29
N GLU A 39 63.90 4.84 -61.00
CA GLU A 39 64.71 4.93 -62.23
C GLU A 39 66.20 4.68 -61.96
N ARG A 40 66.73 5.18 -60.84
CA ARG A 40 68.12 4.92 -60.44
C ARG A 40 68.34 3.45 -60.11
N ALA A 41 67.43 2.83 -59.37
CA ALA A 41 67.47 1.40 -59.07
C ALA A 41 67.42 0.54 -60.34
N ALA A 42 66.56 0.89 -61.29
CA ALA A 42 66.48 0.21 -62.58
C ALA A 42 67.79 0.35 -63.39
N ARG A 43 68.35 1.55 -63.49
CA ARG A 43 69.64 1.80 -64.16
C ARG A 43 70.79 1.03 -63.51
N LEU A 44 70.90 1.07 -62.19
CA LEU A 44 71.92 0.33 -61.45
C LEU A 44 71.75 -1.19 -61.59
N THR A 45 70.52 -1.68 -61.68
CA THR A 45 70.24 -3.10 -61.91
C THR A 45 70.69 -3.55 -63.30
N VAL A 46 70.44 -2.73 -64.33
CA VAL A 46 70.94 -2.99 -65.69
C VAL A 46 72.47 -2.99 -65.70
N LEU A 47 73.11 -1.97 -65.12
CA LEU A 47 74.56 -1.88 -65.02
C LEU A 47 75.16 -3.07 -64.25
N ALA A 48 74.56 -3.48 -63.15
CA ALA A 48 75.00 -4.65 -62.39
C ALA A 48 74.96 -5.92 -63.24
N LYS A 49 73.89 -6.12 -64.02
CA LYS A 49 73.78 -7.27 -64.95
C LYS A 49 74.80 -7.21 -66.08
N GLU A 50 75.07 -6.03 -66.63
CA GLU A 50 76.10 -5.83 -67.64
C GLU A 50 77.50 -6.17 -67.08
N MET A 51 77.81 -5.67 -65.87
CA MET A 51 79.06 -5.98 -65.18
C MET A 51 79.19 -7.47 -64.82
N GLU A 52 78.11 -8.11 -64.38
CA GLU A 52 78.09 -9.57 -64.13
C GLU A 52 78.37 -10.36 -65.41
N ALA A 53 77.79 -9.96 -66.55
CA ALA A 53 78.01 -10.59 -67.84
C ALA A 53 79.45 -10.38 -68.33
N GLU A 54 80.00 -9.18 -68.20
CA GLU A 54 81.40 -8.88 -68.53
C GLU A 54 82.36 -9.69 -67.64
N LEU A 55 82.09 -9.76 -66.33
CA LEU A 55 82.87 -10.56 -65.38
C LEU A 55 82.83 -12.05 -65.73
N ALA A 56 81.67 -12.58 -66.14
CA ALA A 56 81.54 -13.96 -66.59
C ALA A 56 82.38 -14.22 -67.85
N GLN A 57 82.36 -13.32 -68.84
CA GLN A 57 83.19 -13.42 -70.04
C GLN A 57 84.68 -13.34 -69.73
N LEU A 58 85.09 -12.46 -68.81
CA LEU A 58 86.48 -12.35 -68.37
C LEU A 58 86.93 -13.62 -67.63
N ARG A 59 86.09 -14.18 -66.76
CA ARG A 59 86.37 -15.45 -66.07
C ARG A 59 86.52 -16.62 -67.06
N GLU A 60 85.66 -16.70 -68.06
CA GLU A 60 85.75 -17.72 -69.12
C GLU A 60 87.06 -17.59 -69.91
N ARG A 61 87.42 -16.37 -70.31
CA ARG A 61 88.71 -16.09 -70.98
C ARG A 61 89.90 -16.49 -70.10
N VAL A 62 89.84 -16.21 -68.80
CA VAL A 62 90.90 -16.59 -67.85
C VAL A 62 90.95 -18.10 -67.65
N ALA A 63 89.80 -18.79 -67.59
CA ALA A 63 89.75 -20.25 -67.47
C ALA A 63 90.30 -20.98 -68.70
N GLN A 64 90.23 -20.36 -69.88
CA GLN A 64 90.81 -20.87 -71.13
C GLN A 64 92.32 -20.60 -71.25
N LEU A 65 92.91 -19.78 -70.37
CA LEU A 65 94.36 -19.62 -70.33
C LEU A 65 95.00 -20.86 -69.70
N PRO A 66 96.08 -21.41 -70.29
CA PRO A 66 96.81 -22.50 -69.67
C PRO A 66 97.38 -22.03 -68.31
N PRO A 67 97.47 -22.93 -67.31
CA PRO A 67 98.03 -22.58 -66.00
C PRO A 67 99.45 -22.04 -66.19
N GLN A 68 99.68 -20.80 -65.76
CA GLN A 68 100.96 -20.13 -65.91
C GLN A 68 101.94 -20.69 -64.89
N THR A 69 102.77 -21.66 -65.30
CA THR A 69 103.77 -22.30 -64.44
C THR A 69 105.11 -21.55 -64.43
N TYR A 70 105.25 -20.49 -65.25
CA TYR A 70 106.45 -19.65 -65.40
C TYR A 70 107.76 -20.45 -65.65
N GLU A 71 107.66 -21.71 -66.08
CA GLU A 71 108.81 -22.60 -66.32
C GLU A 71 109.77 -22.06 -67.39
N THR A 72 109.25 -21.29 -68.34
CA THR A 72 110.03 -20.64 -69.43
C THR A 72 110.90 -19.48 -68.98
N LEU A 73 110.73 -18.99 -67.74
CA LEU A 73 111.49 -17.87 -67.15
C LEU A 73 112.61 -18.33 -66.20
N GLY A 74 112.79 -19.64 -66.04
CA GLY A 74 113.85 -20.26 -65.24
C GLY A 74 113.47 -20.57 -63.79
N ASP A 75 114.29 -21.40 -63.14
CA ASP A 75 114.07 -21.90 -61.77
C ASP A 75 113.76 -20.82 -60.71
N PRO A 76 114.39 -19.62 -60.73
CA PRO A 76 114.06 -18.57 -59.75
C PRO A 76 112.63 -18.05 -59.87
N ALA A 77 112.10 -17.93 -61.08
CA ALA A 77 110.74 -17.44 -61.32
C ALA A 77 109.68 -18.45 -60.87
N ARG A 78 109.93 -19.75 -61.10
CA ARG A 78 109.07 -20.84 -60.63
C ARG A 78 109.00 -20.90 -59.10
N LYS A 79 110.15 -20.81 -58.41
CA LYS A 79 110.20 -20.79 -56.94
C LYS A 79 109.46 -19.59 -56.34
N LEU A 80 109.55 -18.43 -56.98
CA LEU A 80 108.80 -17.24 -56.56
C LEU A 80 107.29 -17.44 -56.73
N PHE A 81 106.87 -18.08 -57.83
CA PHE A 81 105.46 -18.37 -58.09
C PHE A 81 104.88 -19.41 -57.12
N ASP A 82 105.63 -20.48 -56.82
CA ASP A 82 105.24 -21.48 -55.83
C ASP A 82 105.13 -20.84 -54.42
N LEU A 83 106.11 -20.01 -54.03
CA LEU A 83 106.06 -19.25 -52.79
C LEU A 83 104.86 -18.30 -52.72
N ALA A 84 104.52 -17.64 -53.82
CA ALA A 84 103.35 -16.76 -53.89
C ALA A 84 102.02 -17.53 -53.76
N GLN A 85 101.94 -18.76 -54.31
CA GLN A 85 100.77 -19.62 -54.13
C GLN A 85 100.64 -20.13 -52.69
N ASP A 86 101.74 -20.56 -52.09
CA ASP A 86 101.77 -21.00 -50.69
C ASP A 86 101.36 -19.84 -49.75
N GLU A 87 101.87 -18.64 -49.98
CA GLU A 87 101.50 -17.43 -49.23
C GLU A 87 100.02 -17.08 -49.46
N ALA A 88 99.52 -17.14 -50.70
CA ALA A 88 98.11 -16.87 -50.99
C ALA A 88 97.18 -17.90 -50.33
N ALA A 89 97.57 -19.17 -50.26
CA ALA A 89 96.83 -20.22 -49.57
C ALA A 89 96.85 -20.00 -48.05
N ALA A 90 98.01 -19.66 -47.48
CA ALA A 90 98.16 -19.34 -46.06
C ALA A 90 97.30 -18.12 -45.67
N LEU A 91 97.37 -17.03 -46.44
CA LEU A 91 96.55 -15.84 -46.23
C LEU A 91 95.05 -16.14 -46.37
N SER A 92 94.66 -16.99 -47.32
CA SER A 92 93.24 -17.37 -47.51
C SER A 92 92.72 -18.20 -46.33
N GLU A 93 93.50 -19.15 -45.82
CA GLU A 93 93.12 -19.94 -44.66
C GLU A 93 93.10 -19.09 -43.38
N GLU A 94 94.04 -18.16 -43.22
CA GLU A 94 94.02 -17.22 -42.09
C GLU A 94 92.81 -16.29 -42.14
N ALA A 95 92.50 -15.72 -43.33
CA ALA A 95 91.31 -14.91 -43.53
C ALA A 95 90.02 -15.69 -43.24
N ARG A 96 89.95 -16.98 -43.61
CA ARG A 96 88.83 -17.87 -43.29
C ARG A 96 88.70 -18.14 -41.79
N LYS A 97 89.81 -18.35 -41.09
CA LYS A 97 89.81 -18.54 -39.63
C LYS A 97 89.35 -17.29 -38.91
N GLU A 98 89.89 -16.13 -39.26
CA GLU A 98 89.48 -14.85 -38.67
C GLU A 98 88.00 -14.55 -38.98
N ALA A 99 87.53 -14.78 -40.20
CA ALA A 99 86.12 -14.63 -40.55
C ALA A 99 85.22 -15.54 -39.70
N ARG A 100 85.59 -16.82 -39.51
CA ARG A 100 84.86 -17.74 -38.62
C ARG A 100 84.88 -17.27 -37.16
N ARG A 101 86.01 -16.73 -36.69
CA ARG A 101 86.13 -16.19 -35.32
C ARG A 101 85.21 -15.00 -35.12
N THR A 102 85.20 -14.04 -36.06
CA THR A 102 84.30 -12.89 -36.02
C THR A 102 82.83 -13.30 -36.05
N VAL A 103 82.46 -14.29 -36.88
CA VAL A 103 81.08 -14.81 -36.90
C VAL A 103 80.71 -15.46 -35.57
N ALA A 104 81.57 -16.29 -34.99
CA ALA A 104 81.32 -16.92 -33.70
C ALA A 104 81.17 -15.90 -32.56
N GLU A 105 82.04 -14.88 -32.51
CA GLU A 105 81.96 -13.77 -31.54
C GLU A 105 80.65 -12.97 -31.70
N ALA A 106 80.21 -12.74 -32.96
CA ALA A 106 78.96 -12.07 -33.27
C ALA A 106 77.74 -12.90 -32.86
N GLU A 107 77.75 -14.21 -33.11
CA GLU A 107 76.68 -15.15 -32.70
C GLU A 107 76.57 -15.26 -31.18
N GLU A 108 77.69 -15.33 -30.46
CA GLU A 108 77.70 -15.34 -28.99
C GLU A 108 77.12 -14.03 -28.43
N THR A 109 77.54 -12.90 -28.98
CA THR A 109 77.05 -11.58 -28.57
C THR A 109 75.56 -11.44 -28.87
N ALA A 110 75.11 -11.83 -30.06
CA ALA A 110 73.70 -11.85 -30.42
C ALA A 110 72.90 -12.76 -29.47
N GLY A 111 73.36 -13.98 -29.21
CA GLY A 111 72.72 -14.92 -28.30
C GLY A 111 72.65 -14.42 -26.85
N ARG A 112 73.64 -13.65 -26.39
CA ARG A 112 73.61 -12.97 -25.09
C ARG A 112 72.57 -11.85 -25.08
N THR A 113 72.58 -10.96 -26.09
CA THR A 113 71.60 -9.86 -26.16
C THR A 113 70.15 -10.36 -26.25
N VAL A 114 69.89 -11.47 -26.94
CA VAL A 114 68.56 -12.09 -27.01
C VAL A 114 68.14 -12.62 -25.65
N ARG A 115 69.03 -13.29 -24.92
CA ARG A 115 68.75 -13.79 -23.56
C ARG A 115 68.47 -12.66 -22.59
N GLU A 116 69.32 -11.63 -22.57
CA GLU A 116 69.13 -10.44 -21.73
C GLU A 116 67.79 -9.73 -22.06
N ALA A 117 67.44 -9.61 -23.34
CA ALA A 117 66.17 -9.02 -23.76
C ALA A 117 64.95 -9.89 -23.36
N GLN A 118 65.09 -11.22 -23.38
CA GLN A 118 64.04 -12.14 -22.94
C GLN A 118 63.85 -12.07 -21.42
N GLU A 119 64.93 -12.11 -20.64
CA GLU A 119 64.91 -11.98 -19.19
C GLU A 119 64.23 -10.65 -18.77
N TYR A 120 64.63 -9.54 -19.39
CA TYR A 120 64.00 -8.24 -19.14
C TYR A 120 62.51 -8.22 -19.53
N ALA A 121 62.15 -8.83 -20.67
CA ALA A 121 60.75 -8.90 -21.08
C ALA A 121 59.91 -9.72 -20.08
N ASP A 122 60.46 -10.81 -19.54
CA ASP A 122 59.79 -11.66 -18.57
C ASP A 122 59.67 -10.97 -17.19
N GLU A 123 60.69 -10.23 -16.76
CA GLU A 123 60.62 -9.36 -15.57
C GLU A 123 59.49 -8.32 -15.71
N VAL A 124 59.45 -7.59 -16.84
CA VAL A 124 58.41 -6.58 -17.09
C VAL A 124 57.01 -7.21 -17.13
N ARG A 125 56.87 -8.40 -17.71
CA ARG A 125 55.60 -9.15 -17.70
C ARG A 125 55.21 -9.55 -16.28
N ALA A 126 56.13 -10.12 -15.51
CA ALA A 126 55.86 -10.54 -14.13
C ALA A 126 55.44 -9.35 -13.26
N GLU A 127 56.13 -8.21 -13.37
CA GLU A 127 55.74 -6.98 -12.67
C GLU A 127 54.36 -6.48 -13.10
N ALA A 128 54.05 -6.50 -14.39
CA ALA A 128 52.74 -6.08 -14.90
C ALA A 128 51.63 -7.01 -14.39
N GLU A 129 51.85 -8.32 -14.39
CA GLU A 129 50.92 -9.31 -13.85
C GLU A 129 50.67 -9.10 -12.36
N GLU A 130 51.71 -8.89 -11.56
CA GLU A 130 51.55 -8.61 -10.13
C GLU A 130 50.79 -7.31 -9.88
N ARG A 131 51.10 -6.22 -10.59
CA ARG A 131 50.34 -4.96 -10.50
C ARG A 131 48.87 -5.17 -10.87
N CYS A 132 48.59 -5.96 -11.90
CA CYS A 132 47.23 -6.31 -12.30
C CYS A 132 46.52 -7.12 -11.20
N ARG A 133 47.18 -8.13 -10.62
CA ARG A 133 46.64 -8.94 -9.51
C ARG A 133 46.33 -8.06 -8.30
N THR A 134 47.26 -7.21 -7.87
CA THR A 134 47.05 -6.29 -6.75
C THR A 134 45.87 -5.35 -7.00
N ARG A 135 45.77 -4.76 -8.19
CA ARG A 135 44.63 -3.88 -8.55
C ARG A 135 43.30 -4.62 -8.56
N LEU A 136 43.26 -5.85 -9.09
CA LEU A 136 42.05 -6.67 -9.09
C LEU A 136 41.61 -7.05 -7.68
N LEU A 137 42.55 -7.40 -6.80
CA LEU A 137 42.25 -7.69 -5.40
C LEU A 137 41.73 -6.45 -4.68
N ALA A 138 42.35 -5.29 -4.88
CA ALA A 138 41.88 -4.02 -4.30
C ALA A 138 40.47 -3.66 -4.79
N ALA A 139 40.22 -3.75 -6.10
CA ALA A 139 38.90 -3.47 -6.67
C ALA A 139 37.81 -4.43 -6.17
N ARG A 140 38.15 -5.72 -5.94
CA ARG A 140 37.23 -6.69 -5.35
C ARG A 140 36.94 -6.38 -3.89
N ALA A 141 37.96 -6.04 -3.10
CA ALA A 141 37.80 -5.64 -1.71
C ALA A 141 36.90 -4.40 -1.59
N GLU A 142 37.15 -3.37 -2.41
CA GLU A 142 36.32 -2.16 -2.45
C GLU A 142 34.87 -2.47 -2.85
N ALA A 143 34.67 -3.31 -3.87
CA ALA A 143 33.33 -3.73 -4.28
C ALA A 143 32.58 -4.50 -3.17
N ASP A 144 33.27 -5.39 -2.45
CA ASP A 144 32.68 -6.13 -1.35
C ASP A 144 32.39 -5.23 -0.14
N ASP A 145 33.27 -4.27 0.17
CA ASP A 145 33.04 -3.27 1.21
C ASP A 145 31.78 -2.44 0.89
N VAL A 146 31.66 -1.90 -0.33
CA VAL A 146 30.47 -1.16 -0.78
C VAL A 146 29.21 -2.01 -0.66
N ARG A 147 29.27 -3.29 -1.04
CA ARG A 147 28.12 -4.20 -0.93
C ARG A 147 27.73 -4.46 0.52
N VAL A 148 28.70 -4.67 1.40
CA VAL A 148 28.47 -4.95 2.82
C VAL A 148 27.93 -3.70 3.54
N THR A 149 28.51 -2.53 3.31
CA THR A 149 28.05 -1.26 3.90
C THR A 149 26.63 -0.94 3.45
N THR A 150 26.37 -0.95 2.14
CA THR A 150 25.03 -0.70 1.59
C THR A 150 24.00 -1.68 2.15
N ARG A 151 24.33 -2.97 2.27
CA ARG A 151 23.42 -3.97 2.84
C ARG A 151 23.13 -3.71 4.32
N ARG A 152 24.12 -3.24 5.09
CA ARG A 152 23.94 -2.87 6.51
C ARG A 152 23.03 -1.65 6.62
N GLU A 153 23.31 -0.59 5.88
CA GLU A 153 22.50 0.64 5.86
C GLU A 153 21.05 0.37 5.47
N VAL A 154 20.82 -0.43 4.42
CA VAL A 154 19.46 -0.83 4.00
C VAL A 154 18.76 -1.64 5.10
N LYS A 155 19.47 -2.53 5.80
CA LYS A 155 18.91 -3.33 6.90
C LYS A 155 18.55 -2.44 8.09
N GLU A 156 19.42 -1.51 8.45
CA GLU A 156 19.22 -0.55 9.54
C GLU A 156 18.06 0.39 9.23
N GLY A 157 18.04 1.03 8.07
CA GLY A 157 16.95 1.91 7.63
C GLY A 157 15.61 1.18 7.54
N ARG A 158 15.58 -0.09 7.07
CA ARG A 158 14.38 -0.92 7.13
C ARG A 158 13.95 -1.22 8.57
N GLY A 159 14.91 -1.48 9.47
CA GLY A 159 14.66 -1.72 10.89
C GLY A 159 14.00 -0.51 11.56
N GLU A 160 14.56 0.68 11.33
CA GLU A 160 14.03 1.96 11.82
C GLU A 160 12.63 2.25 11.29
N ALA A 161 12.42 2.11 9.97
CA ALA A 161 11.11 2.33 9.36
C ALA A 161 10.04 1.38 9.93
N LEU A 162 10.37 0.10 10.12
CA LEU A 162 9.46 -0.87 10.73
C LEU A 162 9.22 -0.60 12.22
N ALA A 163 10.22 -0.12 12.95
CA ALA A 163 10.06 0.28 14.35
C ALA A 163 9.11 1.49 14.47
N ALA A 164 9.29 2.51 13.64
CA ALA A 164 8.39 3.66 13.57
C ALA A 164 6.96 3.24 13.24
N LEU A 165 6.76 2.35 12.26
CA LEU A 165 5.44 1.83 11.90
C LEU A 165 4.79 1.06 13.06
N ARG A 166 5.54 0.22 13.78
CA ARG A 166 5.04 -0.50 14.96
C ARG A 166 4.63 0.47 16.06
N GLU A 167 5.42 1.51 16.30
CA GLU A 167 5.10 2.52 17.31
C GLU A 167 3.82 3.31 16.95
N VAL A 168 3.65 3.70 15.69
CA VAL A 168 2.42 4.36 15.22
C VAL A 168 1.21 3.43 15.39
N ARG A 169 1.34 2.14 15.01
CA ARG A 169 0.26 1.15 15.23
C ARG A 169 -0.08 0.97 16.71
N ARG A 170 0.92 0.95 17.58
CA ARG A 170 0.71 0.85 19.03
C ARG A 170 -0.03 2.08 19.57
N ARG A 171 0.40 3.28 19.18
CA ARG A 171 -0.25 4.55 19.61
C ARG A 171 -1.68 4.67 19.11
N THR A 172 -1.91 4.35 17.83
CA THR A 172 -3.26 4.38 17.24
C THR A 172 -4.17 3.34 17.87
N GLY A 173 -3.69 2.12 18.13
CA GLY A 173 -4.44 1.11 18.87
C GLY A 173 -4.78 1.54 20.31
N ALA A 174 -3.84 2.19 21.00
CA ALA A 174 -4.09 2.72 22.34
C ALA A 174 -5.15 3.83 22.34
N LEU A 175 -5.06 4.78 21.39
CA LEU A 175 -6.03 5.85 21.23
C LEU A 175 -7.43 5.32 20.89
N LEU A 176 -7.52 4.31 20.02
CA LEU A 176 -8.81 3.68 19.69
C LEU A 176 -9.41 2.99 20.92
N ALA A 177 -8.61 2.26 21.69
CA ALA A 177 -9.09 1.60 22.91
C ALA A 177 -9.53 2.61 23.99
N GLU A 178 -8.85 3.76 24.10
CA GLU A 178 -9.27 4.86 24.97
C GLU A 178 -10.61 5.45 24.51
N GLN A 179 -10.76 5.71 23.21
CA GLN A 179 -12.00 6.21 22.64
C GLN A 179 -13.18 5.24 22.84
N GLU A 180 -12.96 3.94 22.63
CA GLU A 180 -13.97 2.90 22.89
C GLU A 180 -14.39 2.87 24.36
N ARG A 181 -13.45 3.03 25.30
CA ARG A 181 -13.73 3.11 26.73
C ARG A 181 -14.56 4.34 27.07
N GLU A 182 -14.17 5.51 26.59
CA GLU A 182 -14.92 6.75 26.81
C GLU A 182 -16.34 6.65 26.27
N HIS A 183 -16.54 6.11 25.06
CA HIS A 183 -17.88 5.92 24.50
C HIS A 183 -18.70 4.93 25.32
N ALA A 184 -18.10 3.83 25.77
CA ALA A 184 -18.78 2.84 26.62
C ALA A 184 -19.12 3.41 28.00
N GLU A 185 -18.32 4.32 28.55
CA GLU A 185 -18.61 5.03 29.79
C GLU A 185 -19.74 6.03 29.62
N ARG A 186 -19.71 6.82 28.53
CA ARG A 186 -20.80 7.75 28.20
C ARG A 186 -22.12 7.02 28.01
N LEU A 187 -22.14 5.94 27.22
CA LEU A 187 -23.33 5.13 27.02
C LEU A 187 -23.87 4.57 28.34
N ARG A 188 -22.99 4.01 29.19
CA ARG A 188 -23.39 3.53 30.53
C ARG A 188 -24.00 4.64 31.39
N SER A 189 -23.43 5.85 31.34
CA SER A 189 -23.98 6.99 32.09
C SER A 189 -25.33 7.46 31.57
N GLU A 190 -25.53 7.45 30.24
CA GLU A 190 -26.80 7.77 29.60
C GLU A 190 -27.87 6.72 29.93
N GLU A 191 -27.54 5.43 29.82
CA GLU A 191 -28.41 4.31 30.19
C GLU A 191 -28.83 4.38 31.67
N GLN A 192 -27.91 4.72 32.57
CA GLN A 192 -28.22 4.93 33.99
C GLN A 192 -29.18 6.10 34.19
N ALA A 193 -28.91 7.25 33.57
CA ALA A 193 -29.76 8.43 33.66
C ALA A 193 -31.15 8.20 33.03
N ASP A 194 -31.24 7.44 31.94
CA ASP A 194 -32.50 7.01 31.34
C ASP A 194 -33.27 6.06 32.27
N GLY A 195 -32.58 5.08 32.88
CA GLY A 195 -33.16 4.16 33.86
C GLY A 195 -33.70 4.86 35.11
N GLU A 196 -32.96 5.83 35.65
CA GLU A 196 -33.41 6.66 36.78
C GLU A 196 -34.64 7.51 36.41
N ARG A 197 -34.66 8.10 35.21
CA ARG A 197 -35.82 8.86 34.71
C ARG A 197 -37.04 7.97 34.52
N ALA A 198 -36.87 6.78 33.96
CA ALA A 198 -37.95 5.80 33.80
C ALA A 198 -38.51 5.37 35.17
N ALA A 199 -37.65 5.01 36.11
CA ALA A 199 -38.06 4.63 37.47
C ALA A 199 -38.79 5.77 38.20
N ALA A 200 -38.36 7.02 38.02
CA ALA A 200 -39.05 8.19 38.58
C ALA A 200 -40.42 8.42 37.95
N LEU A 201 -40.56 8.21 36.64
CA LEU A 201 -41.86 8.28 35.96
C LEU A 201 -42.80 7.17 36.42
N ASP A 202 -42.31 5.93 36.49
CA ASP A 202 -43.09 4.77 36.97
C ASP A 202 -43.57 4.99 38.41
N ALA A 203 -42.70 5.50 39.30
CA ALA A 203 -43.08 5.84 40.67
C ALA A 203 -44.15 6.93 40.74
N ALA A 204 -44.01 7.99 39.93
CA ALA A 204 -44.99 9.07 39.88
C ALA A 204 -46.31 8.64 39.23
N GLU A 205 -46.29 7.69 38.29
CA GLU A 205 -47.49 7.07 37.73
C GLU A 205 -48.18 6.20 38.79
N ALA A 206 -47.45 5.33 39.47
CA ALA A 206 -47.97 4.50 40.55
C ALA A 206 -48.62 5.34 41.67
N GLU A 207 -47.99 6.45 42.06
CA GLU A 207 -48.58 7.39 43.04
C GLU A 207 -49.88 8.03 42.53
N ARG A 208 -49.94 8.46 41.27
CA ARG A 208 -51.16 9.02 40.68
C ARG A 208 -52.28 7.99 40.59
N VAL A 209 -51.95 6.76 40.20
CA VAL A 209 -52.90 5.64 40.15
C VAL A 209 -53.43 5.35 41.55
N ALA A 210 -52.57 5.22 42.56
CA ALA A 210 -52.98 4.99 43.94
C ALA A 210 -53.93 6.10 44.45
N ARG A 211 -53.61 7.37 44.21
CA ARG A 211 -54.50 8.50 44.56
C ARG A 211 -55.83 8.45 43.82
N ALA A 212 -55.82 8.07 42.53
CA ALA A 212 -57.04 7.95 41.74
C ALA A 212 -57.92 6.78 42.23
N GLU A 213 -57.32 5.65 42.59
CA GLU A 213 -58.00 4.50 43.19
C GLU A 213 -58.59 4.84 44.56
N GLU A 214 -57.85 5.56 45.42
CA GLU A 214 -58.36 6.06 46.70
C GLU A 214 -59.55 7.01 46.52
N ALA A 215 -59.44 7.97 45.60
CA ALA A 215 -60.52 8.91 45.29
C ALA A 215 -61.75 8.19 44.69
N LEU A 216 -61.54 7.17 43.85
CA LEU A 216 -62.62 6.33 43.33
C LEU A 216 -63.31 5.56 44.46
N ALA A 217 -62.54 4.92 45.34
CA ALA A 217 -63.08 4.18 46.48
C ALA A 217 -63.84 5.09 47.48
N GLU A 218 -63.39 6.34 47.66
CA GLU A 218 -64.13 7.35 48.42
C GLU A 218 -65.44 7.76 47.73
N ALA A 219 -65.40 8.03 46.42
CA ALA A 219 -66.59 8.36 45.63
C ALA A 219 -67.62 7.20 45.61
N GLU A 220 -67.16 5.95 45.51
CA GLU A 220 -68.02 4.76 45.58
C GLU A 220 -68.68 4.60 46.95
N ARG A 221 -67.93 4.84 48.05
CA ARG A 221 -68.48 4.86 49.41
C ARG A 221 -69.53 5.96 49.58
N ALA A 222 -69.23 7.19 49.19
CA ALA A 222 -70.16 8.31 49.25
C ALA A 222 -71.42 8.05 48.41
N LEU A 223 -71.28 7.44 47.22
CA LEU A 223 -72.42 7.02 46.39
C LEU A 223 -73.25 5.93 47.09
N GLY A 224 -72.60 4.97 47.75
CA GLY A 224 -73.25 3.93 48.56
C GLY A 224 -74.07 4.54 49.69
N GLU A 225 -73.46 5.40 50.50
CA GLU A 225 -74.12 6.12 51.60
C GLU A 225 -75.29 6.97 51.10
N ALA A 226 -75.13 7.71 49.99
CA ALA A 226 -76.20 8.50 49.39
C ALA A 226 -77.37 7.62 48.88
N LYS A 227 -77.08 6.46 48.29
CA LYS A 227 -78.10 5.49 47.85
C LYS A 227 -78.86 4.92 49.05
N ASP A 228 -78.18 4.59 50.14
CA ASP A 228 -78.82 4.06 51.33
C ASP A 228 -79.63 5.14 52.06
N ALA A 229 -79.12 6.37 52.18
CA ALA A 229 -79.88 7.51 52.68
C ALA A 229 -81.14 7.77 51.83
N ALA A 230 -81.03 7.73 50.49
CA ALA A 230 -82.17 7.86 49.60
C ALA A 230 -83.19 6.73 49.80
N ARG A 231 -82.74 5.48 50.00
CA ARG A 231 -83.61 4.35 50.35
C ARG A 231 -84.28 4.54 51.71
N HIS A 232 -83.58 5.06 52.71
CA HIS A 232 -84.14 5.37 54.02
C HIS A 232 -85.23 6.44 53.92
N VAL A 233 -84.94 7.58 53.29
CA VAL A 233 -85.94 8.63 53.03
C VAL A 233 -87.13 8.08 52.25
N GLN A 234 -86.90 7.22 51.24
CA GLN A 234 -87.99 6.58 50.51
C GLN A 234 -88.83 5.65 51.40
N ARG A 235 -88.21 4.84 52.25
CA ARG A 235 -88.92 3.96 53.20
C ARG A 235 -89.68 4.77 54.25
N ASP A 236 -89.09 5.83 54.79
CA ASP A 236 -89.71 6.71 55.76
C ASP A 236 -90.91 7.43 55.12
N ALA A 237 -90.77 7.92 53.88
CA ALA A 237 -91.88 8.49 53.12
C ALA A 237 -92.98 7.46 52.85
N GLN A 238 -92.65 6.21 52.55
CA GLN A 238 -93.63 5.12 52.38
C GLN A 238 -94.33 4.77 53.69
N ALA A 239 -93.58 4.70 54.81
CA ALA A 239 -94.13 4.46 56.14
C ALA A 239 -95.06 5.60 56.56
N HIS A 240 -94.63 6.86 56.39
CA HIS A 240 -95.45 8.02 56.67
C HIS A 240 -96.70 8.09 55.78
N ALA A 241 -96.59 7.74 54.49
CA ALA A 241 -97.74 7.61 53.61
C ALA A 241 -98.71 6.51 54.10
N ALA A 242 -98.19 5.37 54.58
CA ALA A 242 -99.01 4.30 55.14
C ALA A 242 -99.68 4.72 56.47
N GLU A 243 -98.98 5.45 57.34
CA GLU A 243 -99.53 6.05 58.56
C GLU A 243 -100.63 7.06 58.24
N LEU A 244 -100.42 7.99 57.31
CA LEU A 244 -101.44 8.94 56.86
C LEU A 244 -102.69 8.22 56.31
N ILE A 245 -102.51 7.13 55.55
CA ILE A 245 -103.62 6.31 55.07
C ILE A 245 -104.33 5.61 56.24
N ALA A 246 -103.60 5.09 57.23
CA ALA A 246 -104.17 4.48 58.42
C ALA A 246 -104.92 5.50 59.30
N GLU A 247 -104.38 6.69 59.52
CA GLU A 247 -105.06 7.78 60.22
C GLU A 247 -106.30 8.24 59.47
N ALA A 248 -106.22 8.36 58.14
CA ALA A 248 -107.37 8.66 57.30
C ALA A 248 -108.47 7.59 57.44
N ARG A 249 -108.10 6.30 57.49
CA ARG A 249 -109.03 5.18 57.74
C ARG A 249 -109.62 5.22 59.16
N VAL A 250 -108.82 5.49 60.19
CA VAL A 250 -109.33 5.62 61.57
C VAL A 250 -110.29 6.82 61.66
N ARG A 251 -109.99 7.91 60.96
CA ARG A 251 -110.87 9.08 60.91
C ARG A 251 -112.13 8.80 60.11
N GLU A 252 -112.03 8.07 59.00
CA GLU A 252 -113.16 7.53 58.25
C GLU A 252 -114.04 6.63 59.14
N GLU A 253 -113.46 5.67 59.85
CA GLU A 253 -114.17 4.79 60.79
C GLU A 253 -114.80 5.58 61.95
N ARG A 254 -114.12 6.62 62.46
CA ARG A 254 -114.68 7.48 63.51
C ARG A 254 -115.86 8.29 62.99
N ILE A 255 -115.76 8.85 61.79
CA ILE A 255 -116.86 9.54 61.12
C ILE A 255 -118.00 8.55 60.84
N ALA A 256 -117.70 7.32 60.44
CA ALA A 256 -118.68 6.25 60.24
C ALA A 256 -119.39 5.87 61.55
N ARG A 257 -118.67 5.77 62.66
CA ARG A 257 -119.25 5.51 63.99
C ARG A 257 -120.01 6.70 64.55
N GLU A 258 -119.55 7.93 64.32
CA GLU A 258 -120.28 9.15 64.68
C GLU A 258 -121.56 9.28 63.84
N THR A 259 -121.51 8.96 62.55
CA THR A 259 -122.70 8.92 61.70
C THR A 259 -123.64 7.79 62.10
N GLU A 260 -123.14 6.59 62.43
CA GLU A 260 -123.96 5.52 63.03
C GLU A 260 -124.56 5.91 64.38
N ARG A 261 -123.83 6.64 65.24
CA ARG A 261 -124.34 7.10 66.54
C ARG A 261 -125.42 8.16 66.36
N VAL A 262 -125.20 9.13 65.47
CA VAL A 262 -126.20 10.13 65.10
C VAL A 262 -127.44 9.47 64.47
N LEU A 263 -127.25 8.44 63.63
CA LEU A 263 -128.36 7.65 63.09
C LEU A 263 -129.09 6.84 64.18
N ARG A 264 -128.37 6.32 65.19
CA ARG A 264 -128.97 5.66 66.36
C ARG A 264 -129.73 6.64 67.25
N GLU A 265 -129.16 7.80 67.57
CA GLU A 265 -129.82 8.85 68.35
C GLU A 265 -131.07 9.38 67.62
N HIS A 266 -131.01 9.52 66.28
CA HIS A 266 -132.20 9.83 65.47
C HIS A 266 -133.20 8.67 65.41
N GLY A 267 -132.74 7.42 65.41
CA GLY A 267 -133.59 6.22 65.50
C GLY A 267 -134.32 6.12 66.84
N GLU A 268 -133.61 6.37 67.96
CA GLU A 268 -134.18 6.39 69.32
C GLU A 268 -135.16 7.56 69.50
N GLN A 269 -134.89 8.71 68.88
CA GLN A 269 -135.86 9.82 68.82
C GLN A 269 -137.10 9.47 67.97
N TRP A 270 -136.92 8.73 66.87
CA TRP A 270 -138.03 8.22 66.06
C TRP A 270 -138.87 7.17 66.82
N ASP A 271 -138.23 6.25 67.53
CA ASP A 271 -138.90 5.22 68.33
C ASP A 271 -139.65 5.84 69.52
N CYS A 272 -139.13 6.91 70.11
CA CYS A 272 -139.82 7.65 71.18
C CYS A 272 -141.05 8.40 70.66
N VAL A 273 -140.97 9.00 69.46
CA VAL A 273 -142.11 9.63 68.77
C VAL A 273 -143.12 8.59 68.30
N GLN A 274 -142.67 7.41 67.86
CA GLN A 274 -143.53 6.32 67.42
C GLN A 274 -144.25 5.64 68.61
N ALA A 275 -143.60 5.50 69.77
CA ALA A 275 -144.23 5.05 71.00
C ALA A 275 -145.30 6.02 71.53
N GLN A 276 -145.10 7.34 71.39
CA GLN A 276 -146.14 8.34 71.67
C GLN A 276 -147.31 8.25 70.68
N MET A 277 -147.03 8.02 69.39
CA MET A 277 -148.06 7.82 68.37
C MET A 277 -148.82 6.49 68.52
N ASP A 278 -148.18 5.42 68.97
CA ASP A 278 -148.81 4.12 69.23
C ASP A 278 -149.69 4.15 70.50
N HIS A 279 -149.36 4.97 71.50
CA HIS A 279 -150.23 5.18 72.65
C HIS A 279 -151.47 6.01 72.30
N VAL A 280 -151.35 7.01 71.42
CA VAL A 280 -152.49 7.76 70.86
C VAL A 280 -153.33 6.86 69.94
N ARG A 281 -152.69 5.98 69.14
CA ARG A 281 -153.36 5.02 68.25
C ARG A 281 -154.10 3.94 69.05
N ASN A 282 -153.54 3.39 70.12
CA ASN A 282 -154.25 2.43 70.99
C ASN A 282 -155.39 3.08 71.79
N SER A 283 -155.29 4.37 72.13
CA SER A 283 -156.37 5.11 72.80
C SER A 283 -157.54 5.44 71.86
N LEU A 284 -157.32 5.51 70.54
CA LEU A 284 -158.35 5.72 69.52
C LEU A 284 -158.91 4.43 68.91
N THR A 285 -158.18 3.31 68.96
CA THR A 285 -158.62 2.02 68.36
C THR A 285 -159.57 1.22 69.25
N MET A 286 -159.70 1.54 70.55
CA MET A 286 -160.69 0.90 71.43
C MET A 286 -162.03 1.66 71.56
N LEU A 287 -162.22 2.77 70.84
CA LEU A 287 -163.51 3.48 70.78
C LEU A 287 -164.30 3.25 69.49
N THR A 288 -163.75 2.59 68.47
CA THR A 288 -164.51 2.19 67.27
C THR A 288 -163.82 1.06 66.51
N GLY A 289 -164.40 -0.14 66.52
CA GLY A 289 -163.83 -1.33 65.90
C GLY A 289 -164.22 -1.60 64.43
N ARG A 290 -163.28 -2.28 63.73
CA ARG A 290 -163.44 -3.40 62.76
C ARG A 290 -162.97 -3.19 61.29
N ALA A 291 -161.71 -3.59 61.03
CA ALA A 291 -161.18 -4.66 60.11
C ALA A 291 -161.66 -4.82 58.63
N PRO A 292 -160.97 -5.62 57.76
CA PRO A 292 -159.52 -5.74 57.41
C PRO A 292 -159.23 -5.98 55.87
N ALA A 293 -157.94 -6.22 55.51
CA ALA A 293 -157.35 -6.82 54.28
C ALA A 293 -157.30 -5.94 53.00
N GLU A 294 -156.22 -5.81 52.21
CA GLU A 294 -154.91 -6.47 52.03
C GLU A 294 -153.73 -5.51 52.30
#